data_AF-A0A838LYZ6-F1
#
_entry.id   AF-A0A838LYZ6-F1
#
_cell.length_a   1.000
_cell.length_b   1.000
_cell.length_c   1.000
_cell.angle_alpha   90.00
_cell.angle_beta   90.00
_cell.angle_gamma   90.00
#
_symmetry.space_group_name_H-M   'P 1'
#
loop_
_entity.id
_entity.type
_entity.pdbx_description
1 polymer ?
#
loop_
_entity_poly.entity_id
_entity_poly.type
_entity_poly.pdbx_seq_one_letter_code
_entity_poly.pdbx_strand_id
1 'polypeptide(L)'
;MFSSMHSPSSAYTKVGVETGVTAANPHKLILMLFDGALMALGTATHAMQEGRIAEKGQAISKAIDIIINGLKVSLNFDDNSGLSEKLAALYDYMAERLLSANVKNDKKIIEEVSGLLRELRGAWEEIARDPAAVSDSRRVA
;
A
#
# COMPACT_ATOMS: atom_id res chain seq x y z
N MET A 1 25.15 -11.75 4.63
CA MET A 1 24.10 -12.79 4.62
C MET A 1 22.73 -12.14 4.85
N PHE A 2 22.22 -11.34 3.91
CA PHE A 2 20.82 -10.87 3.87
C PHE A 2 20.52 -10.40 2.45
N SER A 3 19.99 -11.29 1.61
CA SER A 3 19.17 -10.89 0.46
C SER A 3 18.47 -12.15 -0.06
N SER A 4 17.30 -12.42 0.52
CA SER A 4 16.30 -13.20 -0.20
C SER A 4 15.21 -12.18 -0.53
N MET A 5 15.34 -11.55 -1.71
CA MET A 5 14.36 -10.61 -2.24
C MET A 5 13.05 -11.37 -2.45
N HIS A 6 12.14 -11.28 -1.49
CA HIS A 6 10.79 -11.76 -1.65
C HIS A 6 10.08 -10.75 -2.55
N SER A 7 9.82 -11.13 -3.80
CA SER A 7 9.15 -10.27 -4.76
C SER A 7 7.73 -9.94 -4.27
N PRO A 8 7.39 -8.66 -4.06
CA PRO A 8 6.05 -8.25 -3.62
C PRO A 8 4.91 -8.78 -4.50
N SER A 9 5.19 -9.14 -5.75
CA SER A 9 4.23 -9.68 -6.73
C SER A 9 3.46 -10.90 -6.23
N SER A 10 4.07 -11.73 -5.38
CA SER A 10 3.41 -12.92 -4.83
C SER A 10 2.33 -12.57 -3.80
N ALA A 11 2.43 -11.40 -3.17
CA ALA A 11 1.52 -10.98 -2.11
C ALA A 11 0.22 -10.34 -2.64
N TYR A 12 0.09 -10.05 -3.94
CA TYR A 12 -1.05 -9.32 -4.51
C TYR A 12 -1.54 -10.00 -5.79
N THR A 13 -2.62 -10.78 -5.70
CA THR A 13 -3.16 -11.52 -6.87
C THR A 13 -4.69 -11.52 -6.97
N LYS A 14 -5.43 -11.12 -5.92
CA LYS A 14 -6.88 -11.37 -5.85
C LYS A 14 -7.77 -10.47 -6.71
N VAL A 15 -7.24 -9.42 -7.36
CA VAL A 15 -8.09 -8.40 -8.03
C VAL A 15 -8.39 -8.73 -9.51
N GLY A 16 -7.91 -9.85 -10.06
CA GLY A 16 -7.91 -10.07 -11.51
C GLY A 16 -9.00 -10.93 -12.15
N VAL A 17 -9.81 -11.70 -11.41
CA VAL A 17 -10.47 -12.88 -12.01
C VAL A 17 -12.01 -12.83 -12.14
N GLU A 18 -12.72 -11.95 -11.41
CA GLU A 18 -14.20 -12.07 -11.34
C GLU A 18 -15.04 -10.95 -11.97
N THR A 19 -14.44 -9.91 -12.57
CA THR A 19 -15.26 -8.89 -13.25
C THR A 19 -14.72 -8.60 -14.64
N GLY A 20 -15.53 -8.91 -15.65
CA GLY A 20 -15.34 -8.51 -17.05
C GLY A 20 -15.43 -6.99 -17.23
N VAL A 21 -14.65 -6.23 -16.45
CA VAL A 21 -14.42 -4.81 -16.64
C VAL A 21 -13.14 -4.68 -17.44
N THR A 22 -13.33 -4.34 -18.70
CA THR A 22 -12.32 -4.05 -19.72
C THR A 22 -11.12 -3.25 -19.17
N ALA A 23 -9.95 -3.89 -19.17
CA ALA A 23 -8.62 -3.30 -19.37
C ALA A 23 -7.98 -2.36 -18.32
N ALA A 24 -8.11 -2.64 -17.02
CA ALA A 24 -7.09 -2.21 -16.05
C ALA A 24 -6.26 -3.44 -15.62
N ASN A 25 -4.96 -3.45 -15.94
CA ASN A 25 -4.04 -4.45 -15.41
C ASN A 25 -4.14 -4.42 -13.87
N PRO A 26 -4.43 -5.54 -13.17
CA PRO A 26 -4.52 -5.59 -11.71
C PRO A 26 -3.36 -4.91 -11.00
N HIS A 27 -2.17 -4.95 -11.59
CA HIS A 27 -0.99 -4.21 -11.13
C HIS A 27 -1.21 -2.70 -11.05
N LYS A 28 -1.80 -2.11 -12.09
CA LYS A 28 -2.13 -0.68 -12.18
C LYS A 28 -3.19 -0.28 -11.16
N LEU A 29 -4.15 -1.16 -10.85
CA LEU A 29 -5.15 -0.88 -9.81
C LEU A 29 -4.49 -0.74 -8.44
N ILE A 30 -3.54 -1.60 -8.09
CA ILE A 30 -2.77 -1.48 -6.85
C ILE A 30 -1.95 -0.18 -6.82
N LEU A 31 -1.28 0.19 -7.92
CA LEU A 31 -0.59 1.48 -8.04
C LEU A 31 -1.55 2.66 -7.81
N MET A 32 -2.74 2.62 -8.40
CA MET A 32 -3.76 3.65 -8.21
C MET A 32 -4.27 3.73 -6.76
N LEU A 33 -4.35 2.61 -6.04
CA LEU A 33 -4.68 2.61 -4.61
C LEU A 33 -3.55 3.27 -3.79
N PHE A 34 -2.28 2.95 -4.07
CA PHE A 34 -1.15 3.65 -3.44
C PHE A 34 -1.18 5.16 -3.71
N ASP A 35 -1.39 5.56 -4.96
CA ASP A 35 -1.52 6.98 -5.34
C ASP A 35 -2.71 7.65 -4.64
N GLY A 36 -3.85 6.97 -4.56
CA GLY A 36 -5.05 7.42 -3.86
C GLY A 36 -4.82 7.66 -2.38
N ALA A 37 -4.14 6.74 -1.70
CA ALA A 37 -3.77 6.88 -0.29
C ALA A 37 -2.81 8.06 -0.08
N LEU A 38 -1.77 8.16 -0.91
CA LEU A 38 -0.78 9.26 -0.84
C LEU A 38 -1.42 10.63 -1.09
N MET A 39 -2.33 10.74 -2.05
CA MET A 39 -3.09 11.97 -2.30
C MET A 39 -3.95 12.34 -1.08
N ALA A 40 -4.65 11.38 -0.48
CA ALA A 40 -5.45 11.61 0.71
C ALA A 40 -4.59 12.09 1.90
N LEU A 41 -3.39 11.54 2.09
CA LEU A 41 -2.43 12.02 3.10
C LEU A 41 -1.88 13.42 2.79
N GLY A 42 -1.70 13.75 1.52
CA GLY A 42 -1.37 15.11 1.07
C GLY A 42 -2.47 16.11 1.45
N THR A 43 -3.74 15.78 1.17
CA THR A 43 -4.90 16.59 1.58
C THR A 43 -4.97 16.74 3.10
N ALA A 44 -4.79 15.64 3.86
CA ALA A 44 -4.77 15.69 5.31
C ALA A 44 -3.69 16.63 5.86
N THR A 45 -2.49 16.56 5.28
CA THR A 45 -1.37 17.43 5.65
C THR A 45 -1.68 18.91 5.40
N HIS A 46 -2.26 19.22 4.23
CA HIS A 46 -2.65 20.60 3.88
C HIS A 46 -3.76 21.11 4.81
N ALA A 47 -4.81 20.32 5.03
CA ALA A 47 -5.90 20.67 5.93
C ALA A 47 -5.41 20.88 7.38
N MET A 48 -4.41 20.11 7.83
CA MET A 48 -3.76 20.32 9.13
C MET A 48 -3.06 21.68 9.23
N GLN A 49 -2.35 22.09 8.17
CA GLN A 49 -1.62 23.36 8.16
C GLN A 49 -2.56 24.57 8.23
N GLU A 50 -3.76 24.46 7.66
CA GLU A 50 -4.77 25.52 7.66
C GLU A 50 -5.78 25.40 8.81
N GLY A 51 -5.60 24.44 9.73
CA GLY A 51 -6.52 24.24 10.85
C GLY A 51 -7.90 23.70 10.47
N ARG A 52 -8.07 23.15 9.26
CA ARG A 52 -9.34 22.56 8.78
C ARG A 52 -9.52 21.14 9.33
N ILE A 53 -9.95 21.05 10.60
CA ILE A 53 -10.02 19.78 11.35
C ILE A 53 -10.95 18.73 10.72
N ALA A 54 -12.12 19.13 10.22
CA ALA A 54 -13.09 18.20 9.63
C ALA A 54 -12.54 17.58 8.32
N GLU A 55 -11.97 18.41 7.45
CA GLU A 55 -11.37 17.97 6.19
C GLU A 55 -10.16 17.07 6.44
N LYS A 56 -9.30 17.42 7.41
CA LYS A 56 -8.22 16.54 7.88
C LYS A 56 -8.78 15.16 8.26
N GLY A 57 -9.80 15.13 9.11
CA GLY A 57 -10.39 13.87 9.59
C GLY A 57 -10.90 13.02 8.43
N GLN A 58 -11.63 13.62 7.49
CA GLN A 58 -12.13 12.94 6.28
C GLN A 58 -10.99 12.40 5.41
N ALA A 59 -9.95 13.20 5.19
CA ALA A 59 -8.81 12.81 4.37
C ALA A 59 -8.00 11.67 5.01
N ILE A 60 -7.78 11.70 6.33
CA ILE A 60 -7.14 10.61 7.07
C ILE A 60 -8.00 9.34 7.02
N SER A 61 -9.31 9.44 7.26
CA SER A 61 -10.22 8.29 7.18
C SER A 61 -10.22 7.66 5.79
N LYS A 62 -10.18 8.49 4.73
CA LYS A 62 -10.07 8.01 3.35
C LYS A 62 -8.75 7.26 3.10
N ALA A 63 -7.63 7.77 3.62
CA ALA A 63 -6.34 7.07 3.50
C ALA A 63 -6.38 5.70 4.20
N ILE A 64 -6.94 5.64 5.42
CA ILE A 64 -7.10 4.39 6.18
C ILE A 64 -7.99 3.41 5.42
N ASP A 65 -9.11 3.87 4.86
CA ASP A 65 -10.03 3.04 4.08
C ASP A 65 -9.34 2.42 2.86
N ILE A 66 -8.55 3.21 2.12
CA ILE A 66 -7.78 2.70 0.98
C ILE A 66 -6.73 1.66 1.42
N ILE A 67 -6.06 1.89 2.56
CA ILE A 67 -5.03 0.98 3.09
C ILE A 67 -5.68 -0.35 3.52
N ILE A 68 -6.76 -0.30 4.31
CA ILE A 68 -7.35 -1.49 4.92
C ILE A 68 -8.31 -2.19 3.95
N ASN A 69 -9.25 -1.47 3.35
CA ASN A 69 -10.29 -2.04 2.50
C ASN A 69 -9.90 -2.12 1.02
N GLY A 70 -8.81 -1.44 0.61
CA GLY A 70 -8.23 -1.56 -0.71
C GLY A 70 -7.00 -2.48 -0.72
N LEU A 71 -5.87 -1.95 -0.24
CA LEU A 71 -4.56 -2.61 -0.33
C LEU A 71 -4.52 -3.92 0.46
N LYS A 72 -4.87 -3.91 1.75
CA LYS A 72 -4.80 -5.11 2.60
C LYS A 72 -5.74 -6.22 2.14
N VAL A 73 -6.98 -5.89 1.72
CA VAL A 73 -7.94 -6.87 1.19
C VAL A 73 -7.48 -7.50 -0.13
N SER A 74 -6.66 -6.79 -0.92
CA SER A 74 -6.12 -7.32 -2.16
C SER A 74 -4.93 -8.28 -1.98
N LEU A 75 -4.48 -8.49 -0.74
CA LEU A 75 -3.41 -9.42 -0.43
C LEU A 75 -3.82 -10.88 -0.67
N ASN A 76 -2.85 -11.67 -1.10
CA ASN A 76 -2.99 -13.10 -1.36
C ASN A 76 -2.38 -13.93 -0.24
N PHE A 77 -3.21 -14.30 0.74
CA PHE A 77 -2.78 -15.11 1.88
C PHE A 77 -2.53 -16.59 1.56
N ASP A 78 -2.79 -17.02 0.32
CA ASP A 78 -2.45 -18.37 -0.15
C ASP A 78 -0.97 -18.48 -0.52
N ASP A 79 -0.16 -17.45 -0.25
CA ASP A 79 1.28 -17.46 -0.50
C ASP A 79 2.03 -18.18 0.62
N ASN A 80 2.77 -19.23 0.26
CA ASN A 80 3.59 -20.00 1.22
C ASN A 80 4.83 -19.22 1.73
N SER A 81 4.90 -17.91 1.47
CA SER A 81 6.08 -17.07 1.77
C SER A 81 5.94 -16.26 3.07
N GLY A 82 4.72 -16.14 3.61
CA GLY A 82 4.43 -15.31 4.78
C GLY A 82 4.62 -13.81 4.53
N LEU A 83 4.76 -13.39 3.26
CA LEU A 83 4.92 -11.99 2.90
C LEU A 83 3.60 -11.23 3.06
N SER A 84 2.48 -11.85 2.69
CA SER A 84 1.15 -11.25 2.86
C SER A 84 0.83 -10.95 4.31
N GLU A 85 1.22 -11.81 5.25
CA GLU A 85 1.05 -11.58 6.69
C GLU A 85 1.86 -10.38 7.19
N LYS A 86 3.12 -10.25 6.74
CA LYS A 86 3.98 -9.11 7.08
C LYS A 86 3.44 -7.80 6.51
N LEU A 87 2.97 -7.81 5.26
CA LEU A 87 2.36 -6.65 4.63
C LEU A 87 1.03 -6.27 5.32
N ALA A 88 0.21 -7.25 5.65
CA ALA A 88 -1.02 -7.04 6.41
C ALA A 88 -0.76 -6.36 7.76
N ALA A 89 0.24 -6.84 8.51
CA ALA A 89 0.65 -6.24 9.77
C ALA A 89 1.20 -4.80 9.59
N LEU A 90 1.95 -4.56 8.51
CA LEU A 90 2.44 -3.23 8.18
C LEU A 90 1.29 -2.27 7.84
N TYR A 91 0.25 -2.73 7.14
CA TYR A 91 -0.94 -1.92 6.86
C TYR A 91 -1.77 -1.61 8.11
N ASP A 92 -1.89 -2.56 9.03
CA ASP A 92 -2.53 -2.32 10.32
C ASP A 92 -1.77 -1.27 11.12
N TYR A 93 -0.45 -1.38 11.19
CA TYR A 93 0.41 -0.38 11.81
C TYR A 93 0.21 1.01 11.20
N MET A 94 0.21 1.13 9.87
CA MET A 94 -0.02 2.42 9.20
C MET A 94 -1.39 3.02 9.58
N ALA A 95 -2.44 2.20 9.62
CA ALA A 95 -3.78 2.66 10.00
C ALA A 95 -3.83 3.17 11.45
N GLU A 96 -3.24 2.44 12.41
CA GLU A 96 -3.14 2.84 13.81
C GLU A 96 -2.34 4.15 13.99
N ARG A 97 -1.25 4.29 13.23
CA ARG A 97 -0.44 5.51 13.20
C ARG A 97 -1.26 6.68 12.66
N LEU A 98 -2.00 6.51 11.57
CA LEU A 98 -2.86 7.56 11.02
C LEU A 98 -4.00 7.97 11.96
N LEU A 99 -4.61 7.03 12.69
CA LEU A 99 -5.56 7.35 13.75
C LEU A 99 -4.90 8.20 14.85
N SER A 100 -3.70 7.81 15.27
CA SER A 100 -2.91 8.59 16.24
C SER A 100 -2.57 9.99 15.73
N ALA A 101 -2.21 10.11 14.45
CA ALA A 101 -1.93 11.39 13.79
C ALA A 101 -3.16 12.31 13.83
N ASN A 102 -4.35 11.75 13.57
CA ASN A 102 -5.59 12.51 13.60
C ASN A 102 -5.89 13.06 15.00
N VAL A 103 -5.81 12.20 16.03
CA VAL A 103 -6.10 12.57 17.43
C VAL A 103 -5.07 13.56 17.97
N LYS A 104 -3.78 13.32 17.73
CA LYS A 104 -2.68 14.15 18.25
C LYS A 104 -2.37 15.37 17.39
N ASN A 105 -3.01 15.48 16.22
CA ASN A 105 -2.70 16.47 15.21
C ASN A 105 -1.20 16.49 14.84
N ASP A 106 -0.58 15.31 14.75
CA ASP A 106 0.86 15.15 14.54
C ASP A 106 1.19 14.86 13.06
N LYS A 107 1.70 15.89 12.38
CA LYS A 107 2.08 15.83 10.96
C LYS A 107 3.20 14.82 10.70
N LYS A 108 4.13 14.62 11.64
CA LYS A 108 5.28 13.73 11.44
C LYS A 108 4.84 12.29 11.22
N ILE A 109 3.75 11.89 11.87
CA ILE A 109 3.16 10.56 11.71
C ILE A 109 2.60 10.39 10.28
N ILE A 110 1.99 11.43 9.71
CA ILE A 110 1.53 11.40 8.31
C ILE A 110 2.71 11.30 7.35
N GLU A 111 3.80 12.02 7.61
CA GLU A 111 5.02 11.98 6.80
C GLU A 111 5.68 10.59 6.82
N GLU A 112 5.76 9.95 7.99
CA GLU A 112 6.25 8.58 8.19
C GLU A 112 5.44 7.58 7.36
N VAL A 113 4.10 7.57 7.53
CA VAL A 113 3.22 6.65 6.79
C VAL A 113 3.27 6.91 5.28
N SER A 114 3.35 8.18 4.87
CA SER A 114 3.54 8.54 3.46
C SER A 114 4.87 8.00 2.91
N GLY A 115 5.94 8.00 3.72
CA GLY A 115 7.22 7.41 3.35
C GLY A 115 7.11 5.92 3.09
N LEU A 116 6.51 5.18 4.02
CA LEU A 116 6.29 3.74 3.88
C LEU A 116 5.45 3.39 2.65
N LEU A 117 4.35 4.14 2.40
CA LEU A 117 3.53 3.94 1.21
C LEU A 117 4.30 4.20 -0.09
N ARG A 118 5.17 5.23 -0.13
CA ARG A 118 6.01 5.50 -1.32
C ARG A 118 7.00 4.39 -1.57
N GLU A 119 7.61 3.84 -0.53
CA GLU A 119 8.56 2.73 -0.64
C GLU A 119 7.87 1.48 -1.20
N LEU A 120 6.72 1.10 -0.63
CA LEU A 120 5.93 -0.04 -1.10
C LEU A 120 5.43 0.16 -2.54
N ARG A 121 4.95 1.36 -2.86
CA ARG A 121 4.55 1.73 -4.23
C ARG A 121 5.71 1.59 -5.20
N GLY A 122 6.90 2.08 -4.84
CA GLY A 122 8.10 2.00 -5.66
C GLY A 122 8.52 0.54 -5.91
N ALA A 123 8.55 -0.27 -4.85
CA ALA A 123 8.81 -1.70 -4.96
C ALA A 123 7.79 -2.42 -5.86
N TRP A 124 6.51 -2.02 -5.77
CA TRP A 124 5.45 -2.53 -6.64
C TRP A 124 5.63 -2.09 -8.09
N GLU A 125 6.05 -0.85 -8.35
CA GLU A 125 6.32 -0.34 -9.69
C GLU A 125 7.46 -1.09 -10.40
N GLU A 126 8.54 -1.43 -9.66
CA GLU A 126 9.67 -2.18 -10.23
C GLU A 126 9.27 -3.57 -10.72
N ILE A 127 8.35 -4.25 -10.03
CA ILE A 127 7.81 -5.55 -10.46
C ILE A 127 7.18 -5.48 -11.86
N ALA A 128 6.51 -4.37 -12.20
CA ALA A 128 5.91 -4.22 -13.52
C ALA A 128 6.95 -3.98 -14.62
N ARG A 129 8.12 -3.43 -14.27
CA ARG A 129 9.22 -3.19 -15.22
C ARG A 129 10.00 -4.46 -15.54
N ASP A 130 10.16 -5.37 -14.58
CA ASP A 130 10.89 -6.64 -14.78
C ASP A 130 10.11 -7.87 -14.27
N PRO A 131 9.25 -8.47 -15.13
CA PRO A 131 8.59 -9.73 -14.82
C PRO A 131 9.55 -10.94 -14.73
N ALA A 132 10.76 -10.83 -15.29
CA ALA A 132 11.72 -11.93 -15.43
C ALA A 132 12.64 -12.09 -14.22
N ALA A 133 12.88 -11.02 -13.44
CA ALA A 133 13.56 -11.07 -12.14
C ALA A 133 12.88 -12.00 -11.12
N VAL A 134 11.61 -12.37 -11.34
CA VAL A 134 10.85 -13.31 -10.50
C VAL A 134 11.06 -14.78 -10.93
N SER A 135 11.54 -15.03 -12.17
CA SER A 135 11.61 -16.38 -12.75
C SER A 135 12.98 -17.07 -12.66
N ASP A 136 14.06 -16.31 -12.48
CA ASP A 136 15.43 -16.85 -12.61
C ASP A 136 15.91 -17.67 -11.38
N SER A 137 15.17 -17.60 -10.27
CA SER A 137 15.47 -18.37 -9.05
C SER A 137 15.07 -19.85 -9.12
N ARG A 138 14.41 -20.31 -10.20
CA ARG A 138 14.00 -21.72 -10.40
C ARG A 138 14.94 -22.54 -11.28
N ARG A 139 16.02 -21.97 -11.81
CA ARG A 139 16.90 -22.65 -12.79
C ARG A 139 18.24 -23.15 -12.26
N VAL A 140 18.51 -23.05 -10.96
CA VAL A 140 19.77 -23.54 -10.39
C VAL A 140 19.50 -24.48 -9.21
N ALA A 141 19.09 -25.70 -9.53
CA ALA A 141 19.21 -26.89 -8.67
C ALA A 141 19.34 -28.12 -9.57
#